data_AF-A0A4R5B3P5-F1
#
_entry.id   AF-A0A4R5B3P5-F1
#
_cell.length_a   1.000
_cell.length_b   1.000
_cell.length_c   1.000
_cell.angle_alpha   90.00
_cell.angle_beta   90.00
_cell.angle_gamma   90.00
#
_symmetry.space_group_name_H-M   'P 1'
#
loop_
_entity.id
_entity.type
_entity.pdbx_description
1 polymer ?
#
loop_
_entity_poly.entity_id
_entity_poly.type
_entity_poly.pdbx_seq_one_letter_code
_entity_poly.pdbx_strand_id
1 'polypeptide(L)'
;MLTPLGWGTAAVSAALYAAGWWLGYPEPAMLAVAGLAAVAGAALWTLPRPRLEVRREIAPAKVGRGEPAVGVLHVRNAGRGVRGLTALDAAGSTQVAVEVPRLRPGGGRTVTYRLPTGRRGRIPVGPLRLVRADPLRLARRVREYGAPQVLLVRPRTVPLSLLPSGRAHHLDGPTSDRSPAGTATFHALREYVIGDELRHIHWKSSARTGTLMVRQLVDASLPTTTIVLEARPQAWPEPDDFELAVDAAASVAVAASAASFPVRVLTGSGPVADTRGGPEDVEALLDRLTAVMPGPGPQSTLDVVRRVRAGGSLVVITPGGGELSRVAAVRSRFDRVVVLRVRPGEPASAPPGVHLIDFGDLDGLAEAWRRLGTAR
;
A
#
# COMPACT_ATOMS: atom_id res chain seq x y z
N MET A 1 -10.70 -29.59 -19.99
CA MET A 1 -9.43 -29.97 -20.63
C MET A 1 -8.96 -31.23 -19.96
N LEU A 2 -8.32 -32.12 -20.70
CA LEU A 2 -7.68 -33.29 -20.08
C LEU A 2 -6.49 -32.82 -19.25
N THR A 3 -6.30 -33.45 -18.10
CA THR A 3 -5.10 -33.23 -17.26
C THR A 3 -3.91 -33.97 -17.89
N PRO A 4 -2.66 -33.73 -17.42
CA PRO A 4 -1.52 -34.55 -17.83
C PRO A 4 -1.77 -36.05 -17.61
N LEU A 5 -2.44 -36.41 -16.50
CA LEU A 5 -2.88 -37.77 -16.22
C LEU A 5 -3.87 -38.27 -17.27
N GLY A 6 -4.89 -37.48 -17.62
CA GLY A 6 -5.86 -37.84 -18.65
C GLY A 6 -5.25 -38.07 -20.03
N TRP A 7 -4.27 -37.25 -20.41
CA TRP A 7 -3.49 -37.46 -21.63
C TRP A 7 -2.62 -38.71 -21.57
N GLY A 8 -1.95 -38.95 -20.44
CA GLY A 8 -1.17 -40.16 -20.21
C GLY A 8 -2.02 -41.42 -20.29
N THR A 9 -3.19 -41.43 -19.63
CA THR A 9 -4.15 -42.55 -19.71
C THR A 9 -4.61 -42.77 -21.14
N ALA A 10 -4.96 -41.71 -21.88
CA ALA A 10 -5.38 -41.84 -23.28
C ALA A 10 -4.28 -42.43 -24.17
N ALA A 11 -3.02 -41.98 -23.99
CA ALA A 11 -1.87 -42.48 -24.75
C ALA A 11 -1.55 -43.94 -24.44
N VAL A 12 -1.53 -44.32 -23.15
CA VAL A 12 -1.30 -45.71 -22.72
C VAL A 12 -2.43 -46.62 -23.22
N SER A 13 -3.70 -46.17 -23.13
CA SER A 13 -4.81 -46.92 -23.69
C SER A 13 -4.69 -47.11 -25.20
N ALA A 14 -4.28 -46.09 -25.96
CA ALA A 14 -4.04 -46.23 -27.40
C ALA A 14 -2.92 -47.23 -27.72
N ALA A 15 -1.81 -47.18 -26.97
CA ALA A 15 -0.70 -48.12 -27.13
C ALA A 15 -1.10 -49.57 -26.79
N LEU A 16 -1.84 -49.78 -25.70
CA LEU A 16 -2.37 -51.09 -25.32
C LEU A 16 -3.33 -51.65 -26.36
N TYR A 17 -4.16 -50.80 -26.98
CA TYR A 17 -5.05 -51.22 -28.06
C TYR A 17 -4.27 -51.69 -29.28
N ALA A 18 -3.26 -50.92 -29.70
CA ALA A 18 -2.40 -51.28 -30.82
C ALA A 18 -1.60 -52.57 -30.57
N ALA A 19 -1.07 -52.73 -29.35
CA ALA A 19 -0.36 -53.94 -28.95
C ALA A 19 -1.29 -55.17 -28.94
N GLY A 20 -2.49 -55.05 -28.36
CA GLY A 20 -3.49 -56.13 -28.37
C GLY A 20 -3.91 -56.54 -29.77
N TRP A 21 -4.12 -55.56 -30.65
CA TRP A 21 -4.40 -55.81 -32.07
C TRP A 21 -3.27 -56.56 -32.77
N TRP A 22 -2.02 -56.16 -32.54
CA TRP A 22 -0.86 -56.74 -33.22
C TRP A 22 -0.47 -58.13 -32.70
N LEU A 23 -0.57 -58.34 -31.38
CA LEU A 23 -0.22 -59.60 -30.73
C LEU A 23 -1.39 -60.61 -30.72
N GLY A 24 -2.61 -60.19 -31.05
CA GLY A 24 -3.79 -61.05 -31.09
C GLY A 24 -4.39 -61.40 -29.72
N TYR A 25 -3.96 -60.73 -28.65
CA TYR A 25 -4.46 -60.97 -27.29
C TYR A 25 -5.60 -60.00 -26.93
N PRO A 26 -6.77 -60.49 -26.49
CA PRO A 26 -7.91 -59.65 -26.14
C PRO A 26 -7.70 -58.85 -24.83
N GLU A 27 -6.90 -59.35 -23.90
CA GLU A 27 -6.69 -58.77 -22.57
C GLU A 27 -6.17 -57.31 -22.61
N PRO A 28 -5.09 -56.98 -23.35
CA PRO A 28 -4.63 -55.59 -23.49
C PRO A 28 -5.64 -54.68 -24.20
N ALA A 29 -6.41 -55.21 -25.16
CA ALA A 29 -7.45 -54.45 -25.84
C ALA A 29 -8.61 -54.07 -24.88
N MET A 30 -8.99 -54.97 -23.96
CA MET A 30 -10.02 -54.67 -22.95
C MET A 30 -9.58 -53.55 -22.00
N LEU A 31 -8.33 -53.58 -21.53
CA LEU A 31 -7.77 -52.51 -20.67
C LEU A 31 -7.72 -51.17 -21.39
N ALA A 32 -7.38 -51.18 -22.68
CA ALA A 32 -7.40 -50.00 -23.52
C ALA A 32 -8.80 -49.37 -23.62
N VAL A 33 -9.82 -50.18 -23.92
CA VAL A 33 -11.21 -49.71 -24.02
C VAL A 33 -11.70 -49.15 -22.68
N ALA A 34 -11.38 -49.82 -21.56
CA ALA A 34 -11.74 -49.32 -20.22
C ALA A 34 -11.11 -47.95 -19.93
N GLY A 35 -9.83 -47.76 -20.27
CA GLY A 35 -9.15 -46.48 -20.08
C GLY A 35 -9.68 -45.37 -20.99
N LEU A 36 -9.99 -45.65 -22.26
CA LEU A 36 -10.64 -44.70 -23.16
C LEU A 36 -12.05 -44.33 -22.67
N ALA A 37 -12.83 -45.31 -22.20
CA ALA A 37 -14.14 -45.07 -21.62
C ALA A 37 -14.06 -44.21 -20.35
N ALA A 38 -13.05 -44.43 -19.50
CA ALA A 38 -12.80 -43.58 -18.33
C ALA A 38 -12.49 -42.13 -18.72
N VAL A 39 -11.64 -41.91 -19.73
CA VAL A 39 -11.31 -40.56 -20.24
C VAL A 39 -12.55 -39.90 -20.87
N ALA A 40 -13.34 -40.63 -21.66
CA ALA A 40 -14.57 -40.11 -22.25
C ALA A 40 -15.61 -39.76 -21.17
N GLY A 41 -15.79 -40.62 -20.17
CA GLY A 41 -16.64 -40.38 -19.01
C GLY A 41 -16.21 -39.14 -18.22
N ALA A 42 -14.90 -38.97 -17.99
CA ALA A 42 -14.35 -37.77 -17.34
C ALA A 42 -14.59 -36.48 -18.16
N ALA A 43 -14.43 -36.55 -19.49
CA ALA A 43 -14.74 -35.43 -20.36
C ALA A 43 -16.23 -35.05 -20.32
N LEU A 44 -17.12 -36.05 -20.30
CA LEU A 44 -18.58 -35.87 -20.17
C LEU A 44 -18.98 -35.33 -18.80
N TRP A 45 -18.33 -35.79 -17.73
CA TRP A 45 -18.54 -35.27 -16.38
C TRP A 45 -18.25 -33.77 -16.27
N THR A 46 -17.20 -33.30 -16.95
CA THR A 46 -16.79 -31.89 -16.95
C THR A 46 -17.49 -31.04 -18.01
N LEU A 47 -18.31 -31.64 -18.88
CA LEU A 47 -18.97 -30.95 -19.99
C LEU A 47 -19.99 -29.87 -19.57
N PRO A 48 -20.81 -30.00 -18.50
CA PRO A 48 -21.87 -29.03 -18.23
C PRO A 48 -21.34 -27.62 -17.89
N ARG A 49 -22.01 -26.61 -18.46
CA ARG A 49 -21.60 -25.20 -18.49
C ARG A 49 -22.68 -24.32 -17.85
N PRO A 50 -22.69 -24.13 -16.53
CA PRO A 50 -23.67 -23.24 -15.91
C PRO A 50 -23.46 -21.81 -16.45
N ARG A 51 -24.57 -21.12 -16.76
CA ARG A 51 -24.55 -19.70 -17.15
C ARG A 51 -24.87 -18.89 -15.90
N LEU A 52 -23.83 -18.35 -15.27
CA LEU A 52 -23.97 -17.56 -14.05
C LEU A 52 -23.65 -16.10 -14.36
N GLU A 53 -24.51 -15.21 -13.91
CA GLU A 53 -24.24 -13.79 -13.82
C GLU A 53 -23.75 -13.51 -12.39
N VAL A 54 -22.52 -13.02 -12.27
CA VAL A 54 -21.89 -12.75 -10.98
C VAL A 54 -21.53 -11.28 -10.92
N ARG A 55 -22.12 -10.58 -9.96
CA ARG A 55 -21.71 -9.23 -9.57
C ARG A 55 -21.03 -9.29 -8.22
N ARG A 56 -19.90 -8.60 -8.11
CA ARG A 56 -19.11 -8.51 -6.88
C ARG A 56 -19.23 -7.09 -6.34
N GLU A 57 -19.29 -6.98 -5.03
CA GLU A 57 -19.13 -5.74 -4.30
C GLU A 57 -18.14 -5.99 -3.15
N ILE A 58 -17.28 -5.02 -2.87
CA ILE A 58 -16.32 -5.08 -1.77
C ILE A 58 -16.69 -4.00 -0.77
N ALA A 59 -16.92 -4.40 0.48
CA ALA A 59 -17.32 -3.50 1.54
C ALA A 59 -16.39 -3.64 2.77
N PRO A 60 -15.67 -2.57 3.17
CA PRO A 60 -15.39 -1.35 2.39
C PRO A 60 -14.27 -1.59 1.35
N ALA A 61 -14.19 -0.75 0.31
CA ALA A 61 -13.21 -0.89 -0.76
C ALA A 61 -11.77 -0.52 -0.37
N LYS A 62 -11.61 0.23 0.72
CA LYS A 62 -10.33 0.61 1.33
C LYS A 62 -10.40 0.32 2.82
N VAL A 63 -9.36 -0.33 3.36
CA VAL A 63 -9.25 -0.72 4.77
C VAL A 63 -7.83 -0.57 5.27
N GLY A 64 -7.63 -0.32 6.55
CA GLY A 64 -6.34 -0.51 7.20
C GLY A 64 -5.95 -1.99 7.24
N ARG A 65 -4.65 -2.28 7.22
CA ARG A 65 -4.14 -3.65 7.37
C ARG A 65 -4.68 -4.26 8.68
N GLY A 66 -5.22 -5.47 8.59
CA GLY A 66 -5.85 -6.18 9.71
C GLY A 66 -7.30 -5.79 10.02
N GLU A 67 -7.84 -4.73 9.41
CA GLU A 67 -9.26 -4.40 9.55
C GLU A 67 -10.14 -5.35 8.72
N PRO A 68 -11.39 -5.59 9.13
CA PRO A 68 -12.28 -6.49 8.42
C PRO A 68 -12.74 -5.89 7.08
N ALA A 69 -12.60 -6.68 6.00
CA ALA A 69 -13.22 -6.42 4.70
C ALA A 69 -13.98 -7.66 4.24
N VAL A 70 -15.14 -7.46 3.58
CA VAL A 70 -15.95 -8.55 3.03
C VAL A 70 -16.17 -8.39 1.53
N GLY A 71 -16.12 -9.52 0.82
CA GLY A 71 -16.59 -9.64 -0.55
C GLY A 71 -18.03 -10.13 -0.55
N VAL A 72 -18.91 -9.41 -1.24
CA VAL A 72 -20.32 -9.75 -1.42
C VAL A 72 -20.52 -10.15 -2.88
N LEU A 73 -20.94 -11.40 -3.11
CA LEU A 73 -21.21 -11.93 -4.44
C LEU A 73 -22.72 -12.08 -4.63
N HIS A 74 -23.25 -11.37 -5.61
CA HIS A 74 -24.59 -11.57 -6.12
C HIS A 74 -24.51 -12.53 -7.31
N VAL A 75 -24.90 -13.78 -7.08
CA VAL A 75 -24.88 -14.84 -8.09
C VAL A 75 -26.29 -15.09 -8.58
N ARG A 76 -26.52 -14.93 -9.87
CA ARG A 76 -27.79 -15.23 -10.54
C ARG A 76 -27.58 -16.31 -11.60
N ASN A 77 -28.48 -17.28 -11.64
CA ASN A 77 -28.47 -18.32 -12.67
C ASN A 77 -29.25 -17.85 -13.91
N ALA A 78 -28.54 -17.61 -15.00
CA ALA A 78 -29.11 -17.26 -16.31
C ALA A 78 -29.31 -18.48 -17.24
N GLY A 79 -29.13 -19.70 -16.71
CA GLY A 79 -29.27 -20.95 -17.46
C GLY A 79 -30.25 -21.94 -16.82
N ARG A 80 -30.02 -23.23 -17.10
CA ARG A 80 -30.76 -24.33 -16.46
C ARG A 80 -30.39 -24.44 -14.98
N GLY A 81 -31.20 -25.17 -14.20
CA GLY A 81 -30.97 -25.34 -12.76
C GLY A 81 -29.57 -25.90 -12.45
N VAL A 82 -28.92 -25.32 -11.46
CA VAL A 82 -27.56 -25.67 -11.02
C VAL A 82 -27.64 -26.24 -9.60
N ARG A 83 -27.00 -27.39 -9.36
CA ARG A 83 -26.86 -27.96 -8.01
C ARG A 83 -25.90 -27.10 -7.17
N GLY A 84 -25.89 -27.29 -5.85
CA GLY A 84 -24.90 -26.64 -5.00
C GLY A 84 -23.48 -26.95 -5.51
N LEU A 85 -22.62 -25.93 -5.53
CA LEU A 85 -21.25 -26.03 -6.01
C LEU A 85 -20.32 -25.19 -5.14
N THR A 86 -19.07 -25.62 -5.06
CA THR A 86 -17.99 -24.84 -4.46
C THR A 86 -17.23 -24.14 -5.59
N ALA A 87 -17.20 -22.82 -5.52
CA ALA A 87 -16.37 -21.98 -6.37
C ALA A 87 -15.18 -21.44 -5.57
N LEU A 88 -14.16 -20.94 -6.25
CA LEU A 88 -13.00 -20.32 -5.65
C LEU A 88 -12.97 -18.87 -6.08
N ASP A 89 -12.94 -17.94 -5.14
CA ASP A 89 -12.69 -16.54 -5.44
C ASP A 89 -11.23 -16.20 -5.13
N ALA A 90 -10.54 -15.54 -6.06
CA ALA A 90 -9.16 -15.12 -5.86
C ALA A 90 -9.15 -13.83 -5.02
N ALA A 91 -8.23 -13.72 -4.07
CA ALA A 91 -7.95 -12.50 -3.32
C ALA A 91 -6.42 -12.34 -3.24
N GLY A 92 -5.84 -11.71 -4.26
CA GLY A 92 -4.39 -11.69 -4.45
C GLY A 92 -3.83 -13.10 -4.67
N SER A 93 -2.89 -13.52 -3.82
CA SER A 93 -2.32 -14.88 -3.86
C SER A 93 -3.17 -15.93 -3.12
N THR A 94 -4.16 -15.50 -2.32
CA THR A 94 -5.03 -16.39 -1.55
C THR A 94 -6.26 -16.79 -2.37
N GLN A 95 -6.69 -18.04 -2.23
CA GLN A 95 -7.96 -18.50 -2.80
C GLN A 95 -8.96 -18.73 -1.66
N VAL A 96 -10.13 -18.11 -1.77
CA VAL A 96 -11.23 -18.26 -0.80
C VAL A 96 -12.28 -19.18 -1.40
N ALA A 97 -12.62 -20.27 -0.70
CA ALA A 97 -13.71 -21.14 -1.11
C ALA A 97 -15.05 -20.44 -0.84
N VAL A 98 -15.89 -20.40 -1.86
CA VAL A 98 -17.23 -19.80 -1.80
C VAL A 98 -18.25 -20.88 -2.16
N GLU A 99 -19.13 -21.18 -1.22
CA GLU A 99 -20.23 -22.12 -1.45
C GLU A 99 -21.40 -21.40 -2.12
N VAL A 100 -21.72 -21.83 -3.33
CA VAL A 100 -22.91 -21.37 -4.05
C VAL A 100 -23.99 -22.43 -3.88
N PRO A 101 -25.11 -22.12 -3.20
CA PRO A 101 -26.18 -23.09 -3.02
C PRO A 101 -26.85 -23.42 -4.35
N ARG A 102 -27.75 -24.40 -4.33
CA ARG A 102 -28.55 -24.77 -5.50
C ARG A 102 -29.33 -23.55 -6.02
N LEU A 103 -29.19 -23.25 -7.30
CA LEU A 103 -29.92 -22.17 -7.97
C LEU A 103 -30.89 -22.75 -9.01
N ARG A 104 -32.18 -22.42 -8.87
CA ARG A 104 -33.19 -22.66 -9.91
C ARG A 104 -32.91 -21.78 -11.14
N PRO A 105 -33.45 -22.09 -12.33
CA PRO A 105 -33.42 -21.16 -13.47
C PRO A 105 -33.93 -19.78 -13.05
N GLY A 106 -33.19 -18.72 -13.37
CA GLY A 106 -33.52 -17.34 -12.96
C GLY A 106 -33.31 -17.00 -11.49
N GLY A 107 -33.07 -18.00 -10.63
CA GLY A 107 -32.85 -17.80 -9.19
C GLY A 107 -31.51 -17.13 -8.89
N GLY A 108 -31.48 -16.36 -7.80
CA GLY A 108 -30.28 -15.68 -7.34
C GLY A 108 -30.02 -15.89 -5.84
N ARG A 109 -28.76 -15.71 -5.44
CA ARG A 109 -28.34 -15.73 -4.05
C ARG A 109 -27.19 -14.75 -3.83
N THR A 110 -27.19 -14.13 -2.65
CA THR A 110 -26.07 -13.35 -2.16
C THR A 110 -25.22 -14.22 -1.25
N VAL A 111 -23.91 -14.23 -1.47
CA VAL A 111 -22.93 -14.95 -0.65
C VAL A 111 -21.86 -13.97 -0.20
N THR A 112 -21.54 -13.97 1.09
CA THR A 112 -20.55 -13.06 1.69
C THR A 112 -19.39 -13.88 2.24
N TYR A 113 -18.17 -13.39 2.04
CA TYR A 113 -16.95 -14.02 2.58
C TYR A 113 -15.94 -12.96 3.03
N ARG A 114 -15.07 -13.34 3.97
CA ARG A 114 -14.02 -12.44 4.48
C ARG A 114 -12.85 -12.37 3.50
N LEU A 115 -12.32 -11.17 3.32
CA LEU A 115 -11.15 -10.91 2.49
C LEU A 115 -9.88 -10.87 3.36
N PRO A 116 -8.75 -11.38 2.86
CA PRO A 116 -7.48 -11.31 3.58
C PRO A 116 -6.95 -9.87 3.58
N THR A 117 -6.80 -9.28 4.77
CA THR A 117 -6.30 -7.91 4.97
C THR A 117 -4.99 -7.86 5.76
N GLY A 118 -4.34 -9.02 5.98
CA GLY A 118 -3.14 -9.12 6.83
C GLY A 118 -1.87 -8.46 6.26
N ARG A 119 -1.80 -8.25 4.95
CA ARG A 119 -0.71 -7.53 4.28
C ARG A 119 -1.26 -6.36 3.47
N ARG A 120 -0.54 -5.23 3.50
CA ARG A 120 -0.92 -4.04 2.72
C ARG A 120 -0.75 -4.29 1.23
N GLY A 121 -1.47 -3.52 0.43
CA GLY A 121 -1.33 -3.52 -1.02
C GLY A 121 -2.66 -3.44 -1.76
N ARG A 122 -2.55 -3.46 -3.09
CA ARG A 122 -3.68 -3.55 -4.01
C ARG A 122 -4.00 -5.02 -4.22
N ILE A 123 -5.08 -5.52 -3.61
CA ILE A 123 -5.49 -6.92 -3.69
C ILE A 123 -6.57 -7.06 -4.76
N PRO A 124 -6.27 -7.66 -5.93
CA PRO A 124 -7.32 -8.01 -6.89
C PRO A 124 -8.17 -9.13 -6.31
N VAL A 125 -9.48 -8.90 -6.25
CA VAL A 125 -10.50 -9.84 -5.80
C VAL A 125 -11.33 -10.28 -7.00
N GLY A 126 -11.35 -11.57 -7.27
CA GLY A 126 -11.95 -12.13 -8.47
C GLY A 126 -10.95 -12.44 -9.59
N PRO A 127 -11.47 -12.98 -10.70
CA PRO A 127 -12.85 -13.42 -10.92
C PRO A 127 -13.26 -14.65 -10.10
N LEU A 128 -14.57 -14.94 -10.02
CA LEU A 128 -15.06 -16.16 -9.36
C LEU A 128 -14.79 -17.35 -10.27
N ARG A 129 -14.01 -18.32 -9.79
CA ARG A 129 -13.55 -19.49 -10.55
C ARG A 129 -14.31 -20.73 -10.14
N LEU A 130 -15.13 -21.26 -11.05
CA LEU A 130 -15.72 -22.58 -10.91
C LEU A 130 -14.75 -23.63 -11.43
N VAL A 131 -14.25 -24.47 -10.53
CA VAL A 131 -13.39 -25.61 -10.87
C VAL A 131 -14.22 -26.87 -10.86
N ARG A 132 -14.32 -27.54 -12.02
CA ARG A 132 -14.96 -28.85 -12.14
C ARG A 132 -13.91 -29.88 -12.52
N ALA A 133 -13.68 -30.83 -11.62
CA ALA A 133 -12.84 -32.00 -11.87
C ALA A 133 -13.71 -33.27 -11.84
N ASP A 134 -13.33 -34.27 -12.62
CA ASP A 134 -13.90 -35.61 -12.49
C ASP A 134 -13.25 -36.36 -11.30
N PRO A 135 -13.91 -37.39 -10.76
CA PRO A 135 -13.38 -38.16 -9.63
C PRO A 135 -12.04 -38.86 -9.91
N LEU A 136 -11.76 -39.24 -11.16
CA LEU A 136 -10.52 -39.89 -11.58
C LEU A 136 -9.41 -38.87 -11.90
N ARG A 137 -9.69 -37.57 -11.81
CA ARG A 137 -8.78 -36.44 -12.13
C ARG A 137 -8.21 -36.48 -13.55
N LEU A 138 -8.89 -37.14 -14.49
CA LEU A 138 -8.49 -37.22 -15.90
C LEU A 138 -8.85 -35.96 -16.68
N ALA A 139 -9.87 -35.22 -16.23
CA ALA A 139 -10.38 -34.00 -16.84
C ALA A 139 -10.66 -32.91 -15.80
N ARG A 140 -10.18 -31.70 -16.09
CA ARG A 140 -10.44 -30.51 -15.28
C ARG A 140 -10.88 -29.36 -16.18
N ARG A 141 -11.91 -28.62 -15.77
CA ARG A 141 -12.33 -27.37 -16.43
C ARG A 141 -12.47 -26.27 -15.40
N VAL A 142 -11.90 -25.12 -15.72
CA VAL A 142 -12.02 -23.89 -14.93
C VAL A 142 -12.87 -22.92 -15.75
N ARG A 143 -13.81 -22.24 -15.10
CA ARG A 143 -14.60 -21.16 -15.69
C ARG A 143 -14.64 -19.97 -14.77
N GLU A 144 -14.51 -18.78 -15.35
CA GLU A 144 -14.46 -17.52 -14.64
C GLU A 144 -15.77 -16.76 -14.83
N TYR A 145 -16.27 -16.17 -13.75
CA TYR A 145 -17.48 -15.37 -13.71
C TYR A 145 -17.26 -14.06 -12.97
N GLY A 146 -17.86 -12.99 -13.51
CA GLY A 146 -17.78 -11.64 -12.96
C GLY A 146 -16.43 -10.96 -13.21
N ALA A 147 -16.43 -9.63 -13.21
CA ALA A 147 -15.21 -8.85 -13.31
C ALA A 147 -14.48 -8.78 -11.96
N PRO A 148 -13.13 -8.80 -11.93
CA PRO A 148 -12.39 -8.55 -10.71
C PRO A 148 -12.60 -7.12 -10.20
N GLN A 149 -12.50 -6.92 -8.89
CA GLN A 149 -12.46 -5.62 -8.22
C GLN A 149 -11.19 -5.52 -7.38
N VAL A 150 -10.79 -4.32 -6.98
CA VAL A 150 -9.58 -4.11 -6.18
C VAL A 150 -9.96 -3.70 -4.77
N LEU A 151 -9.50 -4.47 -3.79
CA LEU A 151 -9.46 -4.07 -2.39
C LEU A 151 -8.14 -3.36 -2.12
N LEU A 152 -8.18 -2.17 -1.54
CA LEU A 152 -6.98 -1.45 -1.14
C LEU A 152 -6.74 -1.62 0.36
N VAL A 153 -5.70 -2.38 0.72
CA VAL A 153 -5.30 -2.56 2.11
C VAL A 153 -4.18 -1.57 2.41
N ARG A 154 -4.50 -0.53 3.18
CA ARG A 154 -3.63 0.58 3.56
C ARG A 154 -2.75 0.22 4.76
N PRO A 155 -1.62 0.90 4.97
CA PRO A 155 -0.91 0.80 6.25
C PRO A 155 -1.83 1.16 7.42
N ARG A 156 -1.58 0.56 8.58
CA ARG A 156 -2.25 0.95 9.83
C ARG A 156 -1.68 2.26 10.32
N THR A 157 -2.51 3.04 10.98
CA THR A 157 -2.10 4.30 11.60
C THR A 157 -2.48 4.34 13.07
N VAL A 158 -1.61 4.92 13.89
CA VAL A 158 -1.92 5.29 15.26
C VAL A 158 -1.95 6.82 15.36
N PRO A 159 -2.86 7.43 16.16
CA PRO A 159 -2.87 8.88 16.34
C PRO A 159 -1.57 9.34 17.00
N LEU A 160 -0.86 10.23 16.33
CA LEU A 160 0.33 10.91 16.85
C LEU A 160 0.07 12.41 16.93
N SER A 161 0.68 13.08 17.91
CA SER A 161 0.68 14.54 17.98
C SER A 161 1.66 15.11 16.96
N LEU A 162 1.37 16.31 16.44
CA LEU A 162 2.37 17.03 15.67
C LEU A 162 3.52 17.43 16.59
N LEU A 163 4.74 17.10 16.20
CA LEU A 163 5.92 17.58 16.91
C LEU A 163 6.13 19.05 16.57
N PRO A 164 6.26 19.94 17.57
CA PRO A 164 6.62 21.33 17.33
C PRO A 164 7.91 21.40 16.50
N SER A 165 7.81 22.00 15.32
CA SER A 165 8.93 22.29 14.44
C SER A 165 8.74 23.71 13.92
N GLY A 166 9.85 24.43 13.70
CA GLY A 166 9.85 25.86 13.47
C GLY A 166 10.45 26.64 14.64
N ARG A 167 11.39 27.54 14.34
CA ARG A 167 11.82 28.60 15.27
C ARG A 167 10.62 29.49 15.60
N ALA A 168 10.63 30.16 16.75
CA ALA A 168 9.49 30.88 17.37
C ALA A 168 8.69 31.88 16.48
N HIS A 169 9.10 32.12 15.24
CA HIS A 169 8.38 32.90 14.23
C HIS A 169 7.44 32.08 13.32
N HIS A 170 7.29 30.77 13.53
CA HIS A 170 6.51 29.87 12.65
C HIS A 170 5.30 29.20 13.32
N LEU A 171 4.95 29.59 14.55
CA LEU A 171 3.95 28.91 15.38
C LEU A 171 2.51 29.42 15.23
N ASP A 172 2.23 30.36 14.32
CA ASP A 172 0.93 31.05 14.22
C ASP A 172 -0.15 30.32 13.38
N GLY A 173 -0.02 29.00 13.16
CA GLY A 173 -1.10 28.18 12.60
C GLY A 173 -1.53 28.56 11.16
N PRO A 174 -2.60 27.94 10.62
CA PRO A 174 -2.99 28.12 9.23
C PRO A 174 -3.49 29.56 9.00
N THR A 175 -2.73 30.31 8.21
CA THR A 175 -3.17 31.60 7.67
C THR A 175 -4.38 31.35 6.79
N SER A 176 -5.58 31.55 7.33
CA SER A 176 -6.80 31.60 6.50
C SER A 176 -6.67 32.73 5.47
N ASP A 177 -7.30 32.58 4.29
CA ASP A 177 -7.42 33.62 3.24
C ASP A 177 -8.07 34.94 3.71
N ARG A 178 -8.44 35.04 4.99
CA ARG A 178 -8.98 36.25 5.65
C ARG A 178 -8.06 36.84 6.72
N SER A 179 -6.81 36.36 6.83
CA SER A 179 -5.85 37.00 7.74
C SER A 179 -5.46 38.38 7.18
N PRO A 180 -5.45 39.46 7.99
CA PRO A 180 -4.96 40.77 7.54
C PRO A 180 -3.55 40.59 6.96
N ALA A 181 -3.30 41.12 5.77
CA ALA A 181 -1.99 41.05 5.11
C ALA A 181 -0.88 41.52 6.06
N GLY A 182 -0.19 40.57 6.69
CA GLY A 182 0.69 40.85 7.84
C GLY A 182 1.48 39.66 8.39
N THR A 183 1.23 38.44 7.94
CA THR A 183 1.98 37.22 8.34
C THR A 183 3.18 36.91 7.45
N ALA A 184 3.50 37.78 6.49
CA ALA A 184 4.65 37.58 5.61
C ALA A 184 5.94 38.09 6.30
N THR A 185 6.93 37.20 6.43
CA THR A 185 8.18 37.49 7.11
C THR A 185 9.05 38.37 6.21
N PHE A 186 9.65 39.43 6.78
CA PHE A 186 10.60 40.27 6.07
C PHE A 186 11.79 39.43 5.58
N HIS A 187 12.02 39.41 4.27
CA HIS A 187 13.11 38.66 3.65
C HIS A 187 14.28 39.57 3.30
N ALA A 188 14.04 40.64 2.53
CA ALA A 188 15.06 41.58 2.09
C ALA A 188 14.46 42.94 1.73
N LEU A 189 15.32 43.96 1.56
CA LEU A 189 14.96 45.20 0.90
C LEU A 189 15.44 45.13 -0.55
N ARG A 190 14.58 45.48 -1.49
CA ARG A 190 14.93 45.64 -2.90
C ARG A 190 14.46 46.97 -3.43
N GLU A 191 15.01 47.41 -4.54
CA GLU A 191 14.52 48.59 -5.24
C GLU A 191 13.08 48.37 -5.73
N TYR A 192 12.30 49.43 -5.65
CA TYR A 192 10.92 49.49 -6.11
C TYR A 192 10.86 49.28 -7.62
N VAL A 193 9.96 48.40 -8.05
CA VAL A 193 9.60 48.23 -9.46
C VAL A 193 8.14 48.62 -9.64
N ILE A 194 7.82 49.22 -10.78
CA ILE A 194 6.45 49.61 -11.13
C ILE A 194 5.55 48.36 -11.06
N GLY A 195 4.51 48.43 -10.23
CA GLY A 195 3.62 47.32 -9.91
C GLY A 195 3.72 46.85 -8.46
N ASP A 196 4.78 47.25 -7.74
CA ASP A 196 4.90 46.99 -6.31
C ASP A 196 3.92 47.83 -5.48
N GLU A 197 3.40 47.23 -4.42
CA GLU A 197 2.47 47.93 -3.52
C GLU A 197 3.20 48.97 -2.66
N LEU A 198 2.78 50.24 -2.78
CA LEU A 198 3.40 51.37 -2.08
C LEU A 198 3.41 51.23 -0.55
N ARG A 199 2.46 50.49 0.02
CA ARG A 199 2.40 50.22 1.47
C ARG A 199 3.60 49.43 2.00
N HIS A 200 4.30 48.70 1.13
CA HIS A 200 5.48 47.94 1.50
C HIS A 200 6.79 48.74 1.41
N ILE A 201 6.73 50.03 1.05
CA ILE A 201 7.92 50.90 1.01
C ILE A 201 8.53 51.04 2.40
N HIS A 202 9.85 50.84 2.48
CA HIS A 202 10.65 51.07 3.66
C HIS A 202 11.21 52.49 3.64
N TRP A 203 10.43 53.45 4.14
CA TRP A 203 10.77 54.88 4.09
C TRP A 203 12.13 55.22 4.67
N LYS A 204 12.51 54.60 5.79
CA LYS A 204 13.82 54.85 6.43
C LYS A 204 15.02 54.44 5.57
N SER A 205 14.88 53.37 4.78
CA SER A 205 15.96 52.94 3.88
C SER A 205 15.95 53.76 2.60
N SER A 206 14.75 54.06 2.08
CA SER A 206 14.58 54.91 0.90
C SER A 206 15.16 56.31 1.11
N ALA A 207 14.98 56.88 2.29
CA ALA A 207 15.56 58.16 2.68
C ALA A 207 17.10 58.13 2.78
N ARG A 208 17.71 56.97 3.03
CA ARG A 208 19.17 56.82 3.11
C ARG A 208 19.81 56.55 1.76
N THR A 209 19.17 55.77 0.90
CA THR A 209 19.71 55.36 -0.41
C THR A 209 19.34 56.31 -1.54
N GLY A 210 18.33 57.18 -1.36
CA GLY A 210 17.83 58.07 -2.41
C GLY A 210 16.98 57.39 -3.47
N THR A 211 16.79 56.07 -3.37
CA THR A 211 15.92 55.25 -4.23
C THR A 211 14.81 54.60 -3.42
N LEU A 212 13.63 54.40 -4.00
CA LEU A 212 12.51 53.76 -3.30
C LEU A 212 12.85 52.29 -3.03
N MET A 213 12.87 51.90 -1.76
CA MET A 213 13.14 50.53 -1.32
C MET A 213 11.85 49.89 -0.83
N VAL A 214 11.52 48.70 -1.31
CA VAL A 214 10.33 47.93 -0.92
C VAL A 214 10.76 46.74 -0.05
N ARG A 215 9.97 46.47 1.00
CA ARG A 215 10.08 45.24 1.80
C ARG A 215 9.64 44.07 0.92
N GLN A 216 10.58 43.20 0.57
CA GLN A 216 10.25 41.89 0.03
C GLN A 216 9.80 41.02 1.19
N LEU A 217 8.50 40.76 1.23
CA LEU A 217 7.88 39.86 2.20
C LEU A 217 7.77 38.48 1.56
N VAL A 218 8.13 37.44 2.29
CA VAL A 218 7.96 36.04 1.86
C VAL A 218 6.98 35.38 2.82
N ASP A 219 6.02 34.64 2.29
CA ASP A 219 5.12 33.83 3.12
C ASP A 219 5.96 32.95 4.05
N ALA A 220 5.65 33.00 5.35
CA ALA A 220 6.30 32.15 6.32
C ALA A 220 6.10 30.69 5.89
N SER A 221 7.15 30.05 5.37
CA SER A 221 7.08 28.67 4.92
C SER A 221 6.72 27.80 6.13
N LEU A 222 5.58 27.12 6.06
CA LEU A 222 5.18 26.16 7.08
C LEU A 222 6.29 25.12 7.27
N PRO A 223 6.59 24.72 8.51
CA PRO A 223 7.56 23.66 8.77
C PRO A 223 7.09 22.39 8.07
N THR A 224 7.88 21.92 7.10
CA THR A 224 7.59 20.69 6.35
C THR A 224 8.06 19.49 7.16
N THR A 225 7.22 18.46 7.25
CA THR A 225 7.61 17.17 7.81
C THR A 225 8.11 16.27 6.69
N THR A 226 9.43 16.04 6.64
CA THR A 226 10.04 15.10 5.69
C THR A 226 10.27 13.75 6.35
N ILE A 227 9.64 12.72 5.79
CA ILE A 227 9.76 11.33 6.21
C ILE A 227 10.64 10.62 5.20
N VAL A 228 11.71 9.98 5.67
CA VAL A 228 12.58 9.13 4.86
C VAL A 228 12.47 7.70 5.38
N LEU A 229 11.93 6.82 4.53
CA LEU A 229 11.74 5.41 4.84
C LEU A 229 12.81 4.59 4.13
N GLU A 230 13.58 3.82 4.91
CA GLU A 230 14.47 2.79 4.37
C GLU A 230 13.64 1.70 3.68
N ALA A 231 13.90 1.45 2.40
CA ALA A 231 13.13 0.51 1.58
C ALA A 231 14.01 -0.55 0.91
N ARG A 232 15.31 -0.64 1.24
CA ARG A 232 16.17 -1.69 0.71
C ARG A 232 15.80 -3.04 1.33
N PRO A 233 15.59 -4.10 0.52
CA PRO A 233 15.24 -5.43 1.03
C PRO A 233 16.24 -5.96 2.06
N GLN A 234 17.53 -5.68 1.88
CA GLN A 234 18.60 -6.17 2.77
C GLN A 234 18.54 -5.57 4.18
N ALA A 235 17.91 -4.40 4.33
CA ALA A 235 17.74 -3.78 5.64
C ALA A 235 16.64 -4.49 6.47
N TRP A 236 15.70 -5.16 5.79
CA TRP A 236 14.50 -5.72 6.40
C TRP A 236 14.46 -7.25 6.22
N PRO A 237 15.20 -8.02 7.03
CA PRO A 237 15.22 -9.48 6.94
C PRO A 237 13.85 -10.10 7.24
N GLU A 238 13.11 -9.51 8.18
CA GLU A 238 11.74 -9.92 8.52
C GLU A 238 10.74 -9.01 7.78
N PRO A 239 9.89 -9.55 6.89
CA PRO A 239 8.92 -8.75 6.13
C PRO A 239 7.96 -7.94 7.00
N ASP A 240 7.61 -8.46 8.18
CA ASP A 240 6.65 -7.81 9.08
C ASP A 240 7.22 -6.55 9.76
N ASP A 241 8.55 -6.46 9.89
CA ASP A 241 9.22 -5.25 10.39
C ASP A 241 9.13 -4.11 9.39
N PHE A 242 9.23 -4.42 8.09
CA PHE A 242 9.00 -3.42 7.05
C PHE A 242 7.55 -2.93 7.04
N GLU A 243 6.57 -3.82 7.27
CA GLU A 243 5.17 -3.42 7.42
C GLU A 243 5.00 -2.42 8.59
N LEU A 244 5.66 -2.69 9.72
CA LEU A 244 5.64 -1.79 10.88
C LEU A 244 6.32 -0.45 10.58
N ALA A 245 7.39 -0.44 9.79
CA ALA A 245 8.05 0.78 9.33
C ALA A 245 7.13 1.65 8.46
N VAL A 246 6.37 1.04 7.55
CA VAL A 246 5.39 1.75 6.72
C VAL A 246 4.20 2.24 7.55
N ASP A 247 3.72 1.45 8.51
CA ASP A 247 2.68 1.87 9.47
C ASP A 247 3.14 3.11 10.28
N ALA A 248 4.41 3.15 10.72
CA ALA A 248 4.98 4.30 11.40
C ALA A 248 5.09 5.53 10.48
N ALA A 249 5.54 5.34 9.24
CA ALA A 249 5.61 6.40 8.23
C ALA A 249 4.22 7.00 7.97
N ALA A 250 3.21 6.14 7.82
CA ALA A 250 1.82 6.54 7.64
C ALA A 250 1.32 7.32 8.85
N SER A 251 1.57 6.84 10.07
CA SER A 251 1.12 7.52 11.30
C SER A 251 1.68 8.94 11.42
N VAL A 252 2.97 9.13 11.13
CA VAL A 252 3.62 10.45 11.13
C VAL A 252 3.08 11.34 10.00
N ALA A 253 2.93 10.79 8.80
CA ALA A 253 2.42 11.51 7.64
C ALA A 253 0.98 12.00 7.87
N VAL A 254 0.11 11.13 8.39
CA VAL A 254 -1.28 11.46 8.72
C VAL A 254 -1.34 12.51 9.82
N ALA A 255 -0.53 12.40 10.88
CA ALA A 255 -0.51 13.41 11.94
C ALA A 255 -0.14 14.81 11.42
N ALA A 256 0.89 14.91 10.59
CA ALA A 256 1.31 16.19 10.01
C ALA A 256 0.29 16.73 8.98
N SER A 257 -0.24 15.86 8.12
CA SER A 257 -1.22 16.24 7.11
C SER A 257 -2.57 16.64 7.72
N ALA A 258 -3.05 15.93 8.74
CA ALA A 258 -4.28 16.28 9.46
C ALA A 258 -4.16 17.63 10.20
N ALA A 259 -2.95 17.99 10.63
CA ALA A 259 -2.64 19.31 11.18
C ALA A 259 -2.42 20.40 10.10
N SER A 260 -2.67 20.09 8.82
CA SER A 260 -2.49 20.98 7.67
C SER A 260 -1.05 21.47 7.44
N PHE A 261 -0.05 20.65 7.83
CA PHE A 261 1.36 20.93 7.54
C PHE A 261 1.83 20.16 6.31
N PRO A 262 2.75 20.72 5.51
CA PRO A 262 3.30 20.03 4.35
C PRO A 262 4.00 18.72 4.75
N VAL A 263 3.73 17.65 3.99
CA VAL A 263 4.33 16.33 4.21
C VAL A 263 5.03 15.87 2.95
N ARG A 264 6.29 15.48 3.11
CA ARG A 264 7.09 14.84 2.08
C ARG A 264 7.50 13.45 2.53
N VAL A 265 7.25 12.44 1.70
CA VAL A 265 7.68 11.06 1.95
C VAL A 265 8.64 10.63 0.86
N LEU A 266 9.81 10.14 1.26
CA LEU A 266 10.89 9.74 0.38
C LEU A 266 11.36 8.31 0.73
N THR A 267 11.82 7.61 -0.29
CA THR A 267 12.51 6.31 -0.16
C THR A 267 13.83 6.36 -0.93
N GLY A 268 14.67 5.33 -0.80
CA GLY A 268 15.87 5.16 -1.64
C GLY A 268 15.60 5.13 -3.16
N SER A 269 14.35 4.91 -3.57
CA SER A 269 13.92 4.92 -4.97
C SER A 269 13.44 6.30 -5.45
N GLY A 270 13.32 7.28 -4.56
CA GLY A 270 12.84 8.63 -4.87
C GLY A 270 11.61 9.06 -4.07
N PRO A 271 10.95 10.17 -4.47
CA PRO A 271 9.80 10.71 -3.77
C PRO A 271 8.56 9.83 -3.94
N VAL A 272 7.92 9.50 -2.82
CA VAL A 272 6.63 8.78 -2.78
C VAL A 272 5.48 9.78 -2.76
N ALA A 273 5.57 10.81 -1.91
CA ALA A 273 4.56 11.85 -1.77
C ALA A 273 5.19 13.20 -1.46
N ASP A 274 4.58 14.27 -1.96
CA ASP A 274 4.89 15.66 -1.62
C ASP A 274 3.56 16.42 -1.62
N THR A 275 3.10 16.79 -0.44
CA THR A 275 1.74 17.32 -0.20
C THR A 275 1.83 18.63 0.58
N ARG A 276 0.84 19.50 0.39
CA ARG A 276 0.78 20.78 1.13
C ARG A 276 0.21 20.60 2.54
N GLY A 277 -0.41 19.45 2.81
CA GLY A 277 -1.08 19.17 4.07
C GLY A 277 -2.56 19.52 3.97
N GLY A 278 -3.36 18.80 4.75
CA GLY A 278 -4.80 18.98 4.81
C GLY A 278 -5.52 17.62 4.89
N PRO A 279 -6.77 17.58 5.37
CA PRO A 279 -7.53 16.33 5.50
C PRO A 279 -7.70 15.57 4.18
N GLU A 280 -7.78 16.27 3.05
CA GLU A 280 -7.92 15.65 1.72
C GLU A 280 -6.65 14.91 1.26
N ASP A 281 -5.48 15.39 1.70
CA ASP A 281 -4.18 14.80 1.36
C ASP A 281 -3.93 13.48 2.12
N VAL A 282 -4.59 13.26 3.26
CA VAL A 282 -4.44 12.05 4.09
C VAL A 282 -4.77 10.79 3.28
N GLU A 283 -5.87 10.81 2.54
CA GLU A 283 -6.31 9.69 1.70
C GLU A 283 -5.29 9.38 0.60
N ALA A 284 -4.75 10.42 -0.05
CA ALA A 284 -3.73 10.29 -1.09
C ALA A 284 -2.39 9.79 -0.53
N LEU A 285 -2.00 10.23 0.67
CA LEU A 285 -0.79 9.78 1.37
C LEU A 285 -0.88 8.28 1.68
N LEU A 286 -1.99 7.82 2.26
CA LEU A 286 -2.21 6.41 2.57
C LEU A 286 -2.25 5.55 1.29
N ASP A 287 -2.89 6.03 0.22
CA ASP A 287 -2.96 5.32 -1.06
C ASP A 287 -1.56 5.18 -1.70
N ARG A 288 -0.71 6.21 -1.62
CA ARG A 288 0.67 6.15 -2.12
C ARG A 288 1.55 5.25 -1.27
N LEU A 289 1.46 5.34 0.05
CA LEU A 289 2.19 4.46 0.99
C LEU A 289 1.80 2.99 0.84
N THR A 290 0.56 2.71 0.42
CA THR A 290 0.11 1.35 0.12
C THR A 290 0.91 0.69 -1.00
N ALA A 291 1.43 1.47 -1.96
CA ALA A 291 2.21 0.96 -3.09
C ALA A 291 3.71 0.82 -2.79
N VAL A 292 4.18 1.31 -1.63
CA VAL A 292 5.59 1.23 -1.26
C VAL A 292 5.93 -0.23 -0.93
N MET A 293 6.89 -0.78 -1.66
CA MET A 293 7.43 -2.13 -1.47
C MET A 293 8.94 -2.07 -1.28
N PRO A 294 9.56 -3.07 -0.63
CA PRO A 294 11.01 -3.15 -0.61
C PRO A 294 11.53 -3.30 -2.04
N GLY A 295 12.55 -2.54 -2.41
CA GLY A 295 13.10 -2.58 -3.75
C GLY A 295 14.56 -2.17 -3.77
N PRO A 296 15.35 -2.65 -4.75
CA PRO A 296 16.70 -2.16 -4.97
C PRO A 296 16.62 -0.71 -5.41
N GLY A 297 16.74 0.20 -4.45
CA GLY A 297 16.89 1.63 -4.71
C GLY A 297 18.32 1.91 -5.19
N PRO A 298 18.53 2.81 -6.15
CA PRO A 298 19.87 3.22 -6.57
C PRO A 298 20.62 3.99 -5.48
N GLN A 299 19.90 4.47 -4.47
CA GLN A 299 20.41 5.38 -3.44
C GLN A 299 20.23 4.76 -2.05
N SER A 300 21.23 4.96 -1.20
CA SER A 300 21.03 4.75 0.23
C SER A 300 20.07 5.81 0.76
N THR A 301 19.36 5.51 1.85
CA THR A 301 18.58 6.48 2.66
C THR A 301 19.32 7.80 2.88
N LEU A 302 20.64 7.75 2.90
CA LEU A 302 21.55 8.89 3.00
C LEU A 302 21.57 9.87 1.84
N ASP A 303 21.66 9.36 0.63
CA ASP A 303 21.77 10.21 -0.55
C ASP A 303 20.47 10.98 -0.73
N VAL A 304 19.37 10.34 -0.34
CA VAL A 304 18.05 10.94 -0.24
C VAL A 304 18.08 12.07 0.80
N VAL A 305 18.47 11.77 2.05
CA VAL A 305 18.53 12.74 3.16
C VAL A 305 19.38 13.98 2.82
N ARG A 306 20.53 13.82 2.15
CA ARG A 306 21.40 14.94 1.74
C ARG A 306 20.77 15.88 0.71
N ARG A 307 19.88 15.35 -0.14
CA ARG A 307 19.20 16.09 -1.22
C ARG A 307 17.87 16.72 -0.78
N VAL A 308 17.36 16.36 0.40
CA VAL A 308 16.14 16.94 0.95
C VAL A 308 16.32 18.43 1.21
N ARG A 309 15.32 19.24 0.83
CA ARG A 309 15.29 20.67 1.17
C ARG A 309 15.32 20.85 2.69
N ALA A 310 16.18 21.74 3.17
CA ALA A 310 16.30 22.07 4.59
C ALA A 310 15.00 22.71 5.14
N GLY A 311 14.78 22.57 6.44
CA GLY A 311 13.65 23.18 7.18
C GLY A 311 12.65 22.19 7.77
N GLY A 312 11.98 22.60 8.85
CA GLY A 312 10.95 21.81 9.52
C GLY A 312 11.51 20.57 10.23
N SER A 313 10.79 19.45 10.14
CA SER A 313 11.15 18.20 10.82
C SER A 313 11.62 17.12 9.83
N LEU A 314 12.69 16.42 10.17
CA LEU A 314 13.14 15.21 9.50
C LEU A 314 12.83 13.99 10.37
N VAL A 315 12.09 13.03 9.81
CA VAL A 315 11.81 11.74 10.44
C VAL A 315 12.42 10.63 9.58
N VAL A 316 13.39 9.89 10.13
CA VAL A 316 14.05 8.78 9.42
C VAL A 316 13.60 7.47 10.03
N ILE A 317 13.11 6.54 9.21
CA ILE A 317 12.62 5.23 9.65
C ILE A 317 13.56 4.16 9.11
N THR A 318 14.18 3.41 10.02
CA THR A 318 15.28 2.48 9.71
C THR A 318 15.23 1.27 10.67
N PRO A 319 15.75 0.08 10.28
CA PRO A 319 15.82 -1.06 11.19
C PRO A 319 17.00 -0.99 12.17
N GLY A 320 18.02 -0.15 11.93
CA GLY A 320 19.27 -0.17 12.70
C GLY A 320 20.01 1.16 12.84
N GLY A 321 21.09 1.14 13.62
CA GLY A 321 21.88 2.32 14.02
C GLY A 321 22.94 2.81 13.03
N GLY A 322 23.27 2.03 11.99
CA GLY A 322 24.37 2.34 11.06
C GLY A 322 24.23 3.67 10.30
N GLU A 323 23.02 4.23 10.24
CA GLU A 323 22.74 5.51 9.58
C GLU A 323 22.73 6.71 10.55
N LEU A 324 22.87 6.50 11.87
CA LEU A 324 22.75 7.56 12.89
C LEU A 324 23.81 8.67 12.75
N SER A 325 25.08 8.29 12.57
CA SER A 325 26.19 9.24 12.39
C SER A 325 25.97 10.14 11.17
N ARG A 326 25.27 9.62 10.17
CA ARG A 326 25.02 10.31 8.92
C ARG A 326 23.77 11.18 8.97
N VAL A 327 22.73 10.76 9.70
CA VAL A 327 21.61 11.64 10.07
C VAL A 327 22.10 12.81 10.92
N ALA A 328 23.03 12.58 11.85
CA ALA A 328 23.65 13.64 12.62
C ALA A 328 24.38 14.68 11.75
N ALA A 329 24.99 14.26 10.63
CA ALA A 329 25.68 15.16 9.70
C ALA A 329 24.76 16.18 9.01
N VAL A 330 23.45 15.91 8.92
CA VAL A 330 22.47 16.85 8.35
C VAL A 330 21.62 17.55 9.41
N ARG A 331 21.85 17.28 10.70
CA ARG A 331 21.03 17.81 11.80
C ARG A 331 20.87 19.32 11.76
N SER A 332 21.92 20.06 11.40
CA SER A 332 21.90 21.53 11.35
C SER A 332 20.94 22.10 10.29
N ARG A 333 20.48 21.29 9.34
CA ARG A 333 19.56 21.69 8.26
C ARG A 333 18.08 21.59 8.64
N PHE A 334 17.76 20.97 9.78
CA PHE A 334 16.39 20.75 10.22
C PHE A 334 16.20 21.31 11.62
N ASP A 335 15.00 21.78 11.94
CA ASP A 335 14.68 22.29 13.28
C ASP A 335 14.59 21.12 14.27
N ARG A 336 14.15 19.96 13.78
CA ARG A 336 14.03 18.73 14.57
C ARG A 336 14.34 17.50 13.73
N VAL A 337 15.13 16.59 14.29
CA VAL A 337 15.45 15.30 13.66
C VAL A 337 15.05 14.17 14.59
N VAL A 338 14.21 13.27 14.10
CA VAL A 338 13.74 12.07 14.81
C VAL A 338 14.14 10.84 13.99
N VAL A 339 14.72 9.85 14.65
CA VAL A 339 15.04 8.55 14.05
C VAL A 339 14.18 7.50 14.74
N LEU A 340 13.33 6.86 13.96
CA LEU A 340 12.46 5.77 14.39
C LEU A 340 13.13 4.44 14.01
N ARG A 341 13.48 3.63 15.01
CA ARG A 341 14.08 2.31 14.84
C ARG A 341 13.07 1.22 15.12
N VAL A 342 12.84 0.36 14.14
CA VAL A 342 11.94 -0.79 14.26
C VAL A 342 12.73 -1.96 14.82
N ARG A 343 12.34 -2.46 16.00
CA ARG A 343 12.91 -3.66 16.66
C ARG A 343 14.45 -3.73 16.55
N PRO A 344 15.18 -2.72 17.03
CA PRO A 344 16.63 -2.69 16.85
C PRO A 344 17.28 -3.88 17.57
N GLY A 345 18.17 -4.59 16.88
CA GLY A 345 18.94 -5.70 17.46
C GLY A 345 20.06 -5.25 18.39
N GLU A 346 20.50 -3.99 18.29
CA GLU A 346 21.60 -3.43 19.07
C GLU A 346 21.23 -2.07 19.69
N PRO A 347 21.62 -1.83 20.95
CA PRO A 347 21.47 -0.51 21.56
C PRO A 347 22.34 0.50 20.79
N ALA A 348 21.83 1.72 20.60
CA ALA A 348 22.62 2.83 20.06
C ALA A 348 22.38 4.08 20.87
N SER A 349 23.42 4.92 20.96
CA SER A 349 23.32 6.23 21.59
C SER A 349 22.82 7.26 20.60
N ALA A 350 21.92 8.13 21.04
CA ALA A 350 21.39 9.21 20.24
C ALA A 350 22.48 10.29 20.01
N PRO A 351 22.80 10.65 18.76
CA PRO A 351 23.69 11.76 18.48
C PRO A 351 23.13 13.09 19.04
N PRO A 352 23.98 14.07 19.39
CA PRO A 352 23.51 15.36 19.89
C PRO A 352 22.53 16.06 18.95
N GLY A 353 21.33 16.38 19.46
CA GLY A 353 20.26 17.03 18.70
C GLY A 353 19.46 16.11 17.76
N VAL A 354 19.66 14.80 17.84
CA VAL A 354 18.84 13.78 17.18
C VAL A 354 18.05 13.03 18.25
N HIS A 355 16.74 12.90 18.05
CA HIS A 355 15.89 12.11 18.94
C HIS A 355 15.77 10.68 18.41
N LEU A 356 16.06 9.70 19.25
CA LEU A 356 16.00 8.29 18.91
C LEU A 356 14.79 7.64 19.58
N ILE A 357 13.96 6.94 18.81
CA ILE A 357 12.80 6.20 19.30
C ILE A 357 12.89 4.77 18.78
N ASP A 358 12.89 3.82 19.71
CA ASP A 358 12.86 2.40 19.40
C ASP A 358 11.45 1.88 19.68
N PHE A 359 10.91 1.08 18.77
CA PHE A 359 9.56 0.54 18.92
C PHE A 359 9.43 -0.86 18.30
N GLY A 360 8.62 -1.71 18.94
CA GLY A 360 8.30 -3.06 18.48
C GLY A 360 6.88 -3.21 17.92
N ASP A 361 6.04 -2.21 18.15
CA ASP A 361 4.64 -2.09 17.73
C ASP A 361 4.21 -0.60 17.70
N LEU A 362 2.99 -0.35 17.21
CA LEU A 362 2.48 1.02 17.07
C LEU A 362 2.09 1.68 18.40
N ASP A 363 1.72 0.89 19.42
CA ASP A 363 1.36 1.43 20.73
C ASP A 363 2.60 1.97 21.44
N GLY A 364 3.71 1.23 21.38
CA GLY A 364 5.03 1.65 21.84
C GLY A 364 5.54 2.89 21.10
N LEU A 365 5.30 2.97 19.78
CA LEU A 365 5.60 4.18 19.00
C LEU A 365 4.80 5.38 19.53
N ALA A 366 3.48 5.25 19.70
CA ALA A 366 2.64 6.33 20.17
C ALA A 366 3.03 6.82 21.57
N GLU A 367 3.38 5.89 22.47
CA GLU A 367 3.84 6.24 23.82
C GLU A 367 5.20 6.95 23.82
N ALA A 368 6.17 6.46 23.04
CA ALA A 368 7.46 7.13 22.89
C ALA A 368 7.32 8.52 22.25
N TRP A 369 6.42 8.65 21.26
CA TRP A 369 6.15 9.90 20.59
C TRP A 369 5.51 10.95 21.51
N ARG A 370 4.57 10.54 22.38
CA ARG A 370 3.98 11.42 23.41
C ARG A 370 5.06 11.99 24.34
N ARG A 371 5.97 11.14 24.84
CA ARG A 371 7.08 11.55 25.71
C ARG A 371 8.00 12.57 25.04
N LEU A 372 8.22 12.42 23.73
CA LEU A 372 9.00 13.38 22.94
C LEU A 372 8.33 14.75 22.86
N GLY A 373 7.00 14.79 22.71
CA GLY A 373 6.23 16.03 22.66
C GLY A 373 6.22 16.81 23.98
N THR A 374 6.38 16.12 25.12
CA THR A 374 6.38 16.73 26.46
C THR A 374 7.74 17.22 26.94
N ALA A 375 8.83 16.71 26.38
CA ALA A 375 10.19 17.17 26.69
C ALA A 375 10.42 18.55 26.04
N ARG A 376 10.16 19.61 26.81
CA ARG A 376 10.46 21.01 26.45
C ARG A 376 11.91 21.37 26.79
#